data_AF-A0A7Z9HDV1-F1
#
_entry.id   AF-A0A7Z9HDV1-F1
#
_cell.length_a   1.000
_cell.length_b   1.000
_cell.length_c   1.000
_cell.angle_alpha   90.00
_cell.angle_beta   90.00
_cell.angle_gamma   90.00
#
_symmetry.space_group_name_H-M   'P 1'
#
loop_
_entity.id
_entity.type
_entity.pdbx_description
1 polymer ?
#
loop_
_entity_poly.entity_id
_entity_poly.type
_entity_poly.pdbx_seq_one_letter_code
_entity_poly.pdbx_strand_id
1 'polypeptide(L)' 'MKILFTGGVKSGKSRHAEKRVLEMSRGKKPVYLATTELFDPEMKERISEHRRRRG' A
#
# COMPACT_ATOMS: atom_id res chain seq x y z
N MET A 1 19.94 -0.36 -0.37
CA MET A 1 19.49 -1.68 0.13
C MET A 1 18.26 -2.11 -0.67
N LYS A 2 18.20 -3.36 -1.13
CA LYS A 2 17.05 -3.93 -1.86
C LYS A 2 16.37 -4.95 -0.93
N ILE A 3 15.04 -4.92 -0.84
CA ILE A 3 14.24 -5.82 0.02
C ILE A 3 13.15 -6.44 -0.84
N LEU A 4 13.01 -7.78 -0.77
CA LEU A 4 11.96 -8.52 -1.46
C LEU A 4 10.94 -9.03 -0.45
N PHE A 5 9.65 -8.73 -0.67
CA PHE A 5 8.55 -9.28 0.11
C PHE A 5 7.85 -10.36 -0.70
N THR A 6 7.84 -11.59 -0.19
CA THR A 6 7.15 -12.73 -0.79
C THR A 6 6.12 -13.33 0.17
N GLY A 7 5.20 -14.13 -0.35
CA GLY A 7 4.14 -14.77 0.42
C GLY A 7 2.93 -15.10 -0.44
N GLY A 8 2.04 -15.95 0.10
CA GLY A 8 0.83 -16.43 -0.56
C GLY A 8 -0.19 -15.34 -0.90
N VAL A 9 -1.30 -15.74 -1.52
CA VAL A 9 -2.43 -14.85 -1.81
C VAL A 9 -3.03 -14.34 -0.50
N LYS A 10 -3.40 -13.05 -0.44
CA LYS A 10 -3.96 -12.38 0.76
C LYS A 10 -3.10 -12.45 2.05
N SER A 11 -1.80 -12.73 1.94
CA SER A 11 -0.88 -12.83 3.09
C SER A 11 -0.46 -11.48 3.72
N GLY A 12 -0.96 -10.35 3.20
CA GLY A 12 -0.62 -9.02 3.71
C GLY A 12 0.78 -8.50 3.31
N LYS A 13 1.46 -9.12 2.33
CA LYS A 13 2.81 -8.73 1.88
C LYS A 13 2.93 -7.26 1.44
N SER A 14 1.96 -6.73 0.69
CA SER A 14 1.96 -5.32 0.25
C SER A 14 1.93 -4.36 1.44
N ARG A 15 1.07 -4.63 2.43
CA ARG A 15 0.94 -3.83 3.65
C ARG A 15 2.24 -3.82 4.48
N HIS A 16 2.90 -4.96 4.59
CA HIS A 16 4.21 -5.03 5.26
C HIS A 16 5.30 -4.25 4.50
N ALA A 17 5.32 -4.34 3.17
CA ALA A 17 6.26 -3.59 2.35
C ALA A 17 6.07 -2.07 2.51
N GLU A 18 4.83 -1.60 2.47
CA GLU A 18 4.49 -0.18 2.67
C GLU A 18 4.94 0.34 4.03
N LYS A 19 4.62 -0.39 5.12
CA LYS A 19 5.05 0.00 6.48
C LYS A 19 6.57 0.10 6.57
N ARG A 20 7.30 -0.89 6.03
CA ARG A 20 8.76 -0.92 6.08
C ARG A 20 9.37 0.24 5.30
N VAL A 21 8.84 0.54 4.13
CA VAL A 21 9.32 1.66 3.31
C VAL A 21 9.08 2.99 4.02
N LEU A 22 7.92 3.19 4.66
CA LEU A 22 7.64 4.40 5.43
C LEU A 22 8.62 4.59 6.60
N GLU A 23 8.90 3.54 7.37
CA GLU A 23 9.90 3.56 8.45
C GLU A 23 11.30 3.93 7.94
N MET A 24 11.68 3.44 6.76
CA MET A 24 13.00 3.69 6.16
C MET A 24 13.12 5.06 5.48
N SER A 25 12.00 5.69 5.12
CA SER A 25 12.02 6.90 4.29
C SER A 25 12.46 8.15 5.04
N ARG A 26 12.55 8.12 6.39
CA ARG A 26 13.06 9.22 7.24
C ARG A 26 12.47 10.60 6.87
N GLY A 27 11.16 10.65 6.62
CA GLY A 27 10.44 11.87 6.24
C GLY A 27 10.39 12.18 4.73
N LYS A 28 11.07 11.40 3.88
CA LYS A 28 10.86 11.48 2.42
C LYS A 28 9.61 10.72 2.02
N LYS A 29 8.92 11.17 0.96
CA LYS A 29 7.76 10.46 0.41
C LYS A 29 8.24 9.34 -0.52
N PRO A 30 7.94 8.06 -0.24
CA PRO A 30 8.32 6.96 -1.11
C PRO A 30 7.48 6.95 -2.39
N VAL A 31 8.07 6.40 -3.46
CA VAL A 31 7.40 6.20 -4.75
C VAL A 31 6.83 4.78 -4.77
N TYR A 32 5.55 4.67 -5.14
CA TYR A 32 4.88 3.40 -5.35
C TYR A 32 4.66 3.20 -6.86
N LEU A 33 5.16 2.09 -7.40
CA LEU A 33 4.96 1.70 -8.79
C LEU A 33 4.15 0.40 -8.82
N ALA A 34 2.88 0.51 -9.19
CA ALA A 34 2.06 -0.66 -9.47
C ALA A 34 2.39 -1.18 -10.87
N THR A 35 2.74 -2.46 -10.98
CA THR A 35 2.97 -3.13 -12.28
C THR A 35 1.72 -3.82 -12.83
N THR A 36 0.60 -3.75 -12.11
CA THR A 36 -0.70 -4.32 -12.46
C THR A 36 -1.78 -3.29 -12.14
N GLU A 37 -2.78 -3.15 -13.00
CA GLU A 37 -3.94 -2.30 -12.74
C GLU A 37 -4.65 -2.75 -11.46
N LEU A 38 -4.93 -1.79 -10.56
CA LEU A 38 -5.56 -2.02 -9.26
C LEU A 38 -7.06 -2.35 -9.46
N PHE A 39 -7.37 -3.57 -9.89
CA PHE A 39 -8.73 -4.11 -9.99
C PHE A 39 -9.23 -4.63 -8.64
N ASP A 40 -9.19 -3.82 -7.59
CA ASP A 40 -9.79 -4.19 -6.31
C ASP A 40 -10.99 -3.27 -5.99
N PRO A 41 -12.23 -3.70 -6.24
CA PRO A 41 -13.45 -2.97 -5.90
C PRO A 41 -13.52 -2.55 -4.42
N GLU A 42 -12.94 -3.33 -3.51
CA GLU A 42 -12.88 -3.01 -2.08
C GLU A 42 -12.10 -1.71 -1.79
N MET A 43 -11.16 -1.35 -2.67
CA MET A 43 -10.33 -0.15 -2.51
C MET A 43 -11.10 1.13 -2.86
N LYS A 44 -12.03 1.08 -3.83
CA LYS A 44 -12.94 2.20 -4.12
C LYS A 44 -13.85 2.49 -2.93
N GLU A 45 -14.33 1.44 -2.28
CA GLU A 45 -15.24 1.54 -1.14
C GLU A 45 -14.52 2.14 0.09
N ARG A 46 -13.29 1.71 0.36
CA ARG A 46 -12.42 2.31 1.39
C ARG A 46 -12.06 3.78 1.13
N ILE A 47 -11.81 4.15 -0.13
CA ILE A 47 -11.53 5.55 -0.49
C ILE A 47 -12.77 6.44 -0.27
N SER A 48 -13.96 5.93 -0.60
CA SER A 48 -15.24 6.62 -0.35
C SER A 48 -15.46 6.87 1.15
N GLU A 49 -15.24 5.83 1.97
CA GLU A 49 -15.39 5.93 3.42
C GLU A 49 -14.40 6.94 4.04
N HIS A 50 -13.15 6.96 3.56
CA HIS A 50 -12.12 7.88 4.05
C HIS A 50 -12.39 9.34 3.66
N ARG A 51 -13.02 9.59 2.50
CA ARG A 51 -13.48 10.92 2.09
C ARG A 51 -14.65 11.40 2.96
N ARG A 52 -15.62 10.53 3.26
CA ARG A 52 -16.79 10.87 4.08
C ARG A 52 -16.42 11.25 5.52
N ARG A 53 -15.35 10.66 6.06
CA ARG A 53 -14.87 10.91 7.43
C ARG A 53 -14.11 12.23 7.61
N ARG A 54 -13.73 12.91 6.53
CA ARG A 54 -13.02 14.21 6.56
C ARG A 54 -13.88 15.39 6.07
N GLY A 55 -15.17 15.16 5.81
CA GLY A 55 -16.19 16.22 5.78
C GLY A 55 -16.55 16.62 7.19
#